data_AF-A0A9D8PMH8-F1
#
_entry.id   AF-A0A9D8PMH8-F1
#
_cell.length_a   1.000
_cell.length_b   1.000
_cell.length_c   1.000
_cell.angle_alpha   90.00
_cell.angle_beta   90.00
_cell.angle_gamma   90.00
#
_symmetry.space_group_name_H-M   'P 1'
#
loop_
_entity.id
_entity.type
_entity.pdbx_description
1 polymer ?
#
loop_
_entity_poly.entity_id
_entity_poly.type
_entity_poly.pdbx_seq_one_letter_code
_entity_poly.pdbx_strand_id
1 'polypeptide(L)'
;MKSSTRGRLYLVKNLNCALATVEALQDLTGTRDDLILKAVTGLEGGVVASGSTCGVLTAGAIFIAQFFDKEIAKGGPAAEALLLKKVGKYVDWFGGRFRTTLCSGRSRVDFYTAWGQIRYFVPGDRLFRCIRHIGESVRFVEENVKAGLDFADLSHEAKNNMSCAGEVLRRVDERTGIGIDMGPLERISIVHNGGVGLSGGVCGALAGSVIAVNSIFGMDVRSSNFPRNVRDFIVGHLNLILKRPVGMPEPFGLGREIVSEFKREAGSVNCSEIVRRKFRDLADFEAFYPKSDRCHKLIDFASEISCRTIEKWSHKGSI
;
A
#
# COMPACT_ATOMS: atom_id res chain seq x y z
N MET A 1 11.37 -23.47 -4.95
CA MET A 1 10.18 -23.08 -5.75
C MET A 1 10.52 -21.80 -6.52
N LYS A 2 10.19 -21.70 -7.81
CA LYS A 2 10.43 -20.47 -8.60
C LYS A 2 9.61 -19.30 -8.03
N SER A 3 10.17 -18.09 -8.06
CA SER A 3 9.59 -16.87 -7.50
C SER A 3 8.17 -16.59 -8.00
N SER A 4 7.98 -16.75 -9.30
CA SER A 4 6.68 -16.57 -9.94
C SER A 4 5.63 -17.58 -9.50
N THR A 5 6.02 -18.82 -9.21
CA THR A 5 5.14 -19.85 -8.66
C THR A 5 4.72 -19.50 -7.23
N ARG A 6 5.66 -19.01 -6.40
CA ARG A 6 5.39 -18.63 -5.01
C ARG A 6 4.36 -17.51 -4.92
N GLY A 7 4.53 -16.45 -5.71
CA GLY A 7 3.57 -15.34 -5.75
C GLY A 7 2.16 -15.79 -6.14
N ARG A 8 2.03 -16.69 -7.12
CA ARG A 8 0.73 -17.24 -7.54
C ARG A 8 0.08 -18.07 -6.45
N LEU A 9 0.85 -18.95 -5.80
CA LEU A 9 0.37 -19.80 -4.72
C LEU A 9 -0.13 -18.95 -3.54
N TYR A 10 0.59 -17.89 -3.20
CA TYR A 10 0.21 -17.04 -2.06
C TYR A 10 -1.03 -16.21 -2.35
N LEU A 11 -1.32 -15.86 -3.60
CA LEU A 11 -2.63 -15.27 -3.92
C LEU A 11 -3.77 -16.27 -3.67
N VAL A 12 -3.59 -17.54 -4.02
CA VAL A 12 -4.60 -18.57 -3.72
C VAL A 12 -4.73 -18.74 -2.21
N LYS A 13 -3.62 -18.78 -1.47
CA LYS A 13 -3.59 -18.93 0.00
C LYS A 13 -4.26 -17.76 0.74
N ASN A 14 -3.93 -16.53 0.36
CA ASN A 14 -4.27 -15.33 1.13
C ASN A 14 -5.52 -14.66 0.61
N LEU A 15 -5.90 -14.93 -0.65
CA LEU A 15 -6.96 -14.25 -1.39
C LEU A 15 -6.80 -12.72 -1.46
N ASN A 16 -5.61 -12.21 -1.13
CA ASN A 16 -5.30 -10.79 -1.13
C ASN A 16 -3.99 -10.54 -1.89
N CYS A 17 -4.07 -9.71 -2.93
CA CYS A 17 -2.95 -9.49 -3.84
C CYS A 17 -1.75 -8.75 -3.23
N ALA A 18 -1.99 -7.84 -2.27
CA ALA A 18 -0.93 -7.10 -1.60
C ALA A 18 -0.18 -8.02 -0.62
N LEU A 19 -0.92 -8.74 0.24
CA LEU A 19 -0.38 -9.74 1.17
C LEU A 19 0.42 -10.81 0.45
N ALA A 20 -0.15 -11.39 -0.61
CA ALA A 20 0.52 -12.42 -1.40
C ALA A 20 1.86 -11.95 -1.99
N THR A 21 1.94 -10.68 -2.40
CA THR A 21 3.15 -10.10 -2.98
C THR A 21 4.24 -9.93 -1.92
N VAL A 22 3.92 -9.28 -0.79
CA VAL A 22 4.88 -9.08 0.30
C VAL A 22 5.32 -10.41 0.92
N GLU A 23 4.39 -11.30 1.25
CA GLU A 23 4.71 -12.57 1.88
C GLU A 23 5.63 -13.42 0.98
N ALA A 24 5.37 -13.46 -0.32
CA ALA A 24 6.18 -14.23 -1.26
C ALA A 24 7.60 -13.67 -1.35
N LEU A 25 7.73 -12.35 -1.41
CA LEU A 25 9.02 -11.66 -1.50
C LEU A 25 9.82 -11.83 -0.20
N GLN A 26 9.22 -11.57 0.96
CA GLN A 26 9.87 -11.78 2.26
C GLN A 26 10.37 -13.22 2.45
N ASP A 27 9.60 -14.21 2.01
CA ASP A 27 9.99 -15.62 2.09
C ASP A 27 11.07 -16.03 1.07
N LEU A 28 11.22 -15.31 -0.03
CA LEU A 28 12.27 -15.55 -1.02
C LEU A 28 13.60 -14.92 -0.62
N THR A 29 13.56 -13.80 0.09
CA THR A 29 14.74 -13.02 0.50
C THR A 29 15.17 -13.27 1.95
N GLY A 30 14.35 -13.94 2.76
CA GLY A 30 14.63 -14.15 4.18
C GLY A 30 14.44 -12.89 5.03
N THR A 31 13.66 -11.92 4.55
CA THR A 31 13.41 -10.62 5.22
C THR A 31 12.00 -10.58 5.80
N ARG A 32 11.63 -11.57 6.62
CA ARG A 32 10.29 -11.67 7.20
C ARG A 32 10.01 -10.52 8.18
N ASP A 33 8.86 -9.90 8.01
CA ASP A 33 8.30 -8.89 8.92
C ASP A 33 6.77 -9.00 8.88
N ASP A 34 6.20 -9.48 9.99
CA ASP A 34 4.76 -9.75 10.10
C ASP A 34 3.94 -8.46 10.28
N LEU A 35 4.54 -7.41 10.85
CA LEU A 35 3.89 -6.12 11.01
C LEU A 35 3.68 -5.46 9.65
N ILE A 36 4.73 -5.41 8.81
CA ILE A 36 4.64 -4.88 7.44
C ILE A 36 3.66 -5.72 6.63
N LEU A 37 3.73 -7.05 6.73
CA LEU A 37 2.81 -7.94 6.04
C LEU A 37 1.37 -7.62 6.43
N LYS A 38 1.06 -7.53 7.71
CA LYS A 38 -0.28 -7.20 8.20
C LYS A 38 -0.75 -5.82 7.71
N ALA A 39 0.12 -4.81 7.76
CA ALA A 39 -0.21 -3.43 7.42
C ALA A 39 -0.59 -3.23 5.93
N VAL A 40 -0.10 -4.07 5.01
CA VAL A 40 -0.44 -3.96 3.58
C VAL A 40 -1.80 -4.57 3.20
N THR A 41 -2.54 -5.16 4.15
CA THR A 41 -3.83 -5.84 3.87
C THR A 41 -4.79 -5.00 3.02
N GLY A 42 -5.06 -3.77 3.44
CA GLY A 42 -5.99 -2.86 2.78
C GLY A 42 -5.45 -2.21 1.51
N LEU A 43 -4.25 -2.57 1.02
CA LEU A 43 -3.78 -2.10 -0.28
C LEU A 43 -4.40 -2.89 -1.45
N GLU A 44 -5.13 -3.97 -1.14
CA GLU A 44 -5.90 -4.75 -2.12
C GLU A 44 -6.94 -3.90 -2.86
N GLY A 45 -7.19 -4.28 -4.12
CA GLY A 45 -8.20 -3.62 -4.96
C GLY A 45 -7.84 -2.18 -5.33
N GLY A 46 -6.58 -1.79 -5.10
CA GLY A 46 -6.11 -0.43 -5.32
C GLY A 46 -6.41 0.49 -4.15
N VAL A 47 -6.03 0.06 -2.94
CA VAL A 47 -6.37 0.69 -1.66
C VAL A 47 -7.87 0.60 -1.37
N VAL A 48 -8.19 -0.44 -0.59
CA VAL A 48 -9.52 -0.82 -0.10
C VAL A 48 -10.55 -0.83 -1.21
N ALA A 49 -10.22 -1.49 -2.32
CA ALA A 49 -11.10 -1.64 -3.48
C ALA A 49 -11.46 -0.34 -4.22
N SER A 50 -10.80 0.79 -3.91
CA SER A 50 -11.08 2.09 -4.55
C SER A 50 -10.67 2.17 -6.02
N GLY A 51 -9.90 1.19 -6.51
CA GLY A 51 -9.45 1.14 -7.90
C GLY A 51 -8.22 1.99 -8.20
N SER A 52 -7.57 2.59 -7.19
CA SER A 52 -6.32 3.37 -7.31
C SER A 52 -5.11 2.47 -7.60
N THR A 53 -3.89 2.87 -7.24
CA THR A 53 -2.65 2.13 -7.54
C THR A 53 -2.75 0.67 -7.14
N CYS A 54 -2.51 -0.22 -8.09
CA CYS A 54 -2.65 -1.66 -7.93
C CYS A 54 -1.91 -2.18 -6.69
N GLY A 55 -2.59 -2.99 -5.86
CA GLY A 55 -2.01 -3.54 -4.63
C GLY A 55 -0.71 -4.32 -4.85
N VAL A 56 -0.55 -5.00 -5.99
CA VAL A 56 0.71 -5.68 -6.37
C VAL A 56 1.86 -4.70 -6.60
N LEU A 57 1.56 -3.55 -7.19
CA LEU A 57 2.54 -2.49 -7.41
C LEU A 57 2.91 -1.84 -6.07
N THR A 58 1.92 -1.42 -5.29
CA THR A 58 2.16 -0.74 -4.01
C THR A 58 2.88 -1.67 -3.03
N ALA A 59 2.46 -2.93 -2.91
CA ALA A 59 3.11 -3.93 -2.08
C ALA A 59 4.55 -4.24 -2.53
N GLY A 60 4.79 -4.34 -3.84
CA GLY A 60 6.13 -4.53 -4.36
C GLY A 60 7.04 -3.32 -4.09
N ALA A 61 6.52 -2.10 -4.17
CA ALA A 61 7.26 -0.88 -3.82
C ALA A 61 7.59 -0.84 -2.32
N ILE A 62 6.62 -1.14 -1.46
CA ILE A 62 6.84 -1.27 0.00
C ILE A 62 7.90 -2.33 0.29
N PHE A 63 7.85 -3.49 -0.38
CA PHE A 63 8.86 -4.53 -0.18
C PHE A 63 10.26 -4.08 -0.62
N ILE A 64 10.39 -3.34 -1.74
CA ILE A 64 11.69 -2.78 -2.15
C ILE A 64 12.25 -1.90 -1.03
N ALA A 65 11.41 -1.03 -0.43
CA ALA A 65 11.84 -0.18 0.68
C ALA A 65 12.14 -0.97 1.96
N GLN A 66 11.34 -1.98 2.29
CA GLN A 66 11.60 -2.90 3.40
C GLN A 66 12.96 -3.59 3.23
N PHE A 67 13.29 -4.07 2.03
CA PHE A 67 14.54 -4.75 1.76
C PHE A 67 15.76 -3.85 2.00
N PHE A 68 15.63 -2.55 1.74
CA PHE A 68 16.68 -1.54 1.90
C PHE A 68 16.51 -0.66 3.15
N ASP A 69 15.68 -1.06 4.13
CA ASP A 69 15.38 -0.21 5.30
C ASP A 69 16.63 0.19 6.09
N LYS A 70 17.62 -0.70 6.21
CA LYS A 70 18.88 -0.41 6.89
C LYS A 70 19.72 0.62 6.16
N GLU A 71 19.76 0.54 4.84
CA GLU A 71 20.46 1.49 3.96
C GLU A 71 19.78 2.86 4.01
N ILE A 72 18.45 2.91 4.03
CA ILE A 72 17.67 4.14 4.17
C ILE A 72 17.95 4.79 5.53
N ALA A 73 17.86 4.01 6.62
CA ALA A 73 18.09 4.50 7.97
C ALA A 73 19.50 5.07 8.18
N LYS A 74 20.52 4.53 7.49
CA LYS A 74 21.90 5.01 7.58
C LYS A 74 22.24 6.13 6.58
N GLY A 75 21.69 6.06 5.37
CA GLY A 75 22.05 6.93 4.26
C GLY A 75 21.18 8.19 4.13
N GLY A 76 20.09 8.28 4.91
CA GLY A 76 19.22 9.46 4.95
C GLY A 76 18.66 9.85 3.57
N PRO A 77 18.53 11.16 3.27
CA PRO A 77 17.88 11.63 2.05
C PRO A 77 18.49 11.07 0.75
N ALA A 78 19.81 10.84 0.72
CA ALA A 78 20.49 10.31 -0.44
C ALA A 78 20.08 8.86 -0.74
N ALA A 79 19.97 8.03 0.29
CA ALA A 79 19.49 6.65 0.15
C ALA A 79 18.00 6.61 -0.24
N GLU A 80 17.19 7.53 0.30
CA GLU A 80 15.79 7.71 -0.08
C GLU A 80 15.61 8.06 -1.57
N ALA A 81 16.45 8.94 -2.11
CA ALA A 81 16.43 9.29 -3.54
C ALA A 81 16.75 8.07 -4.43
N LEU A 82 17.78 7.29 -4.06
CA LEU A 82 18.14 6.06 -4.79
C LEU A 82 17.04 5.00 -4.70
N LEU A 83 16.43 4.86 -3.53
CA LEU A 83 15.29 3.99 -3.32
C LEU A 83 14.14 4.38 -4.25
N LEU A 84 13.75 5.66 -4.27
CA LEU A 84 12.66 6.13 -5.12
C LEU A 84 12.97 5.96 -6.61
N LYS A 85 14.23 6.14 -7.04
CA LYS A 85 14.66 5.81 -8.40
C LYS A 85 14.45 4.31 -8.70
N LYS A 86 14.80 3.44 -7.76
CA LYS A 86 14.60 1.98 -7.91
C LYS A 86 13.12 1.58 -7.91
N VAL A 87 12.29 2.22 -7.08
CA VAL A 87 10.83 2.06 -7.08
C VAL A 87 10.24 2.57 -8.40
N GLY A 88 10.70 3.72 -8.90
CA GLY A 88 10.31 4.28 -10.20
C GLY A 88 10.54 3.29 -11.34
N LYS A 89 11.72 2.64 -11.39
CA LYS A 89 11.99 1.57 -12.37
C LYS A 89 10.98 0.43 -12.30
N TYR A 90 10.56 0.03 -11.10
CA TYR A 90 9.53 -1.00 -10.94
C TYR A 90 8.15 -0.50 -11.39
N VAL A 91 7.79 0.74 -11.08
CA VAL A 91 6.54 1.36 -11.50
C VAL A 91 6.45 1.48 -13.02
N ASP A 92 7.53 1.94 -13.66
CA ASP A 92 7.62 2.06 -15.11
C ASP A 92 7.55 0.70 -15.80
N TRP A 93 8.32 -0.28 -15.31
CA TRP A 93 8.25 -1.65 -15.80
C TRP A 93 6.82 -2.19 -15.70
N PHE A 94 6.17 -2.04 -14.56
CA PHE A 94 4.84 -2.57 -14.31
C PHE A 94 3.80 -1.89 -15.20
N GLY A 95 3.88 -0.56 -15.32
CA GLY A 95 3.04 0.24 -16.21
C GLY A 95 3.20 -0.15 -17.67
N GLY A 96 4.43 -0.31 -18.16
CA GLY A 96 4.70 -0.77 -19.52
C GLY A 96 4.27 -2.21 -19.76
N ARG A 97 4.60 -3.11 -18.83
CA ARG A 97 4.31 -4.55 -18.92
C ARG A 97 2.81 -4.84 -18.90
N PHE A 98 2.04 -4.04 -18.16
CA PHE A 98 0.63 -4.28 -17.89
C PHE A 98 -0.32 -3.16 -18.30
N ARG A 99 0.19 -2.17 -19.04
CA ARG A 99 -0.50 -1.00 -19.64
C ARG A 99 -1.01 0.06 -18.67
N THR A 100 -1.08 -0.21 -17.37
CA THR A 100 -1.52 0.75 -16.37
C THR A 100 -1.05 0.34 -14.98
N THR A 101 -0.89 1.31 -14.10
CA THR A 101 -0.59 1.14 -12.68
C THR A 101 -1.84 1.05 -11.82
N LEU A 102 -3.01 1.42 -12.35
CA LEU A 102 -4.28 1.45 -11.60
C LEU A 102 -4.95 0.08 -11.56
N CYS A 103 -5.52 -0.28 -10.40
CA CYS A 103 -6.28 -1.51 -10.24
C CYS A 103 -7.52 -1.49 -11.13
N SER A 104 -8.30 -0.40 -11.10
CA SER A 104 -9.51 -0.22 -11.90
C SER A 104 -9.24 -0.31 -13.40
N GLY A 105 -8.13 0.25 -13.88
CA GLY A 105 -7.72 0.16 -15.29
C GLY A 105 -7.47 -1.29 -15.74
N ARG A 106 -7.00 -2.16 -14.83
CA ARG A 106 -6.70 -3.57 -15.12
C ARG A 106 -7.91 -4.45 -14.94
N SER A 107 -8.55 -4.38 -13.78
CA SER A 107 -9.70 -5.18 -13.43
C SER A 107 -10.89 -4.79 -14.28
N ARG A 108 -11.07 -3.49 -14.57
CA ARG A 108 -12.26 -2.89 -15.19
C ARG A 108 -13.54 -3.27 -14.44
N VAL A 109 -13.44 -3.35 -13.12
CA VAL A 109 -14.57 -3.61 -12.22
C VAL A 109 -14.58 -2.56 -11.13
N ASP A 110 -15.79 -2.26 -10.65
CA ASP A 110 -16.01 -1.47 -9.45
C ASP A 110 -16.31 -2.42 -8.28
N PHE A 111 -15.33 -2.58 -7.41
CA PHE A 111 -15.41 -3.49 -6.27
C PHE A 111 -16.37 -3.03 -5.16
N TYR A 112 -16.86 -1.79 -5.20
CA TYR A 112 -17.92 -1.33 -4.30
C TYR A 112 -19.33 -1.70 -4.78
N THR A 113 -19.44 -2.45 -5.89
CA THR A 113 -20.71 -2.96 -6.41
C THR A 113 -20.76 -4.48 -6.35
N ALA A 114 -21.94 -5.04 -6.06
CA ALA A 114 -22.17 -6.49 -6.11
C ALA A 114 -21.82 -7.06 -7.50
N TRP A 115 -22.20 -6.34 -8.56
CA TRP A 115 -21.89 -6.75 -9.92
C TRP A 115 -20.39 -6.75 -10.23
N GLY A 116 -19.64 -5.74 -9.77
CA GLY A 116 -18.19 -5.71 -9.96
C GLY A 116 -17.47 -6.82 -9.22
N GLN A 117 -17.92 -7.18 -8.01
CA GLN A 117 -17.43 -8.35 -7.28
C GLN A 117 -17.69 -9.64 -8.06
N ILE A 118 -18.93 -9.87 -8.52
CA ILE A 118 -19.26 -11.06 -9.34
C ILE A 118 -18.42 -11.10 -10.61
N ARG A 119 -18.31 -9.98 -11.33
CA ARG A 119 -17.55 -9.88 -12.58
C ARG A 119 -16.05 -10.12 -12.39
N TYR A 120 -15.51 -9.88 -11.20
CA TYR A 120 -14.12 -10.20 -10.91
C TYR A 120 -13.87 -11.72 -10.89
N PHE A 121 -14.80 -12.48 -10.33
CA PHE A 121 -14.70 -13.94 -10.21
C PHE A 121 -15.24 -14.70 -11.42
N VAL A 122 -16.24 -14.16 -12.12
CA VAL A 122 -16.92 -14.84 -13.23
C VAL A 122 -16.78 -13.98 -14.50
N PRO A 123 -16.24 -14.53 -15.61
CA PRO A 123 -15.80 -15.90 -15.84
C PRO A 123 -14.37 -16.24 -15.35
N GLY A 124 -13.79 -15.42 -14.46
CA GLY A 124 -12.49 -15.67 -13.84
C GLY A 124 -11.29 -15.05 -14.56
N ASP A 125 -11.50 -14.49 -15.76
CA ASP A 125 -10.50 -13.79 -16.57
C ASP A 125 -9.79 -12.66 -15.79
N ARG A 126 -10.48 -11.99 -14.87
CA ARG A 126 -9.92 -10.89 -14.05
C ARG A 126 -8.99 -11.43 -12.97
N LEU A 127 -9.46 -12.43 -12.22
CA LEU A 127 -8.67 -13.12 -11.21
C LEU A 127 -7.41 -13.78 -11.80
N PHE A 128 -7.54 -14.51 -12.91
CA PHE A 128 -6.39 -15.14 -13.58
C PHE A 128 -5.33 -14.13 -14.03
N ARG A 129 -5.77 -12.94 -14.48
CA ARG A 129 -4.84 -11.86 -14.78
C ARG A 129 -4.10 -11.42 -13.52
N CYS A 130 -4.79 -11.19 -12.39
CA CYS A 130 -4.14 -10.87 -11.12
C CYS A 130 -3.14 -11.95 -10.67
N ILE A 131 -3.49 -13.25 -10.77
CA ILE A 131 -2.57 -14.37 -10.50
C ILE A 131 -1.29 -14.25 -11.33
N ARG A 132 -1.44 -14.05 -12.66
CA ARG A 132 -0.29 -13.87 -13.55
C ARG A 132 0.55 -12.66 -13.17
N HIS A 133 -0.09 -11.53 -12.86
CA HIS A 133 0.56 -10.27 -12.53
C HIS A 133 1.43 -10.39 -11.27
N ILE A 134 0.93 -11.03 -10.22
CA ILE A 134 1.69 -11.25 -8.98
C ILE A 134 2.92 -12.11 -9.28
N GLY A 135 2.76 -13.21 -10.01
CA GLY A 135 3.90 -14.08 -10.33
C GLY A 135 5.00 -13.37 -11.12
N GLU A 136 4.63 -12.52 -12.10
CA GLU A 136 5.61 -11.74 -12.85
C GLU A 136 6.24 -10.62 -12.03
N SER A 137 5.45 -9.95 -11.17
CA SER A 137 5.92 -8.83 -10.35
C SER A 137 6.83 -9.30 -9.22
N VAL A 138 6.51 -10.42 -8.55
CA VAL A 138 7.38 -11.02 -7.52
C VAL A 138 8.75 -11.37 -8.11
N ARG A 139 8.79 -11.96 -9.31
CA ARG A 139 10.06 -12.25 -9.98
C ARG A 139 10.85 -10.96 -10.27
N PHE A 140 10.20 -9.96 -10.88
CA PHE A 140 10.87 -8.71 -11.21
C PHE A 140 11.40 -8.00 -9.96
N VAL A 141 10.60 -7.92 -8.90
CA VAL A 141 10.99 -7.25 -7.66
C VAL A 141 12.15 -7.98 -6.99
N GLU A 142 12.13 -9.31 -6.94
CA GLU A 142 13.25 -10.10 -6.40
C GLU A 142 14.56 -9.84 -7.17
N GLU A 143 14.51 -9.88 -8.50
CA GLU A 143 15.66 -9.56 -9.36
C GLU A 143 16.13 -8.11 -9.14
N ASN A 144 15.19 -7.17 -9.02
CA ASN A 144 15.48 -5.76 -8.80
C ASN A 144 16.15 -5.50 -7.44
N VAL A 145 15.70 -6.12 -6.35
CA VAL A 145 16.35 -5.92 -5.04
C VAL A 145 17.71 -6.61 -4.96
N LYS A 146 17.87 -7.78 -5.59
CA LYS A 146 19.17 -8.49 -5.67
C LYS A 146 20.25 -7.70 -6.42
N ALA A 147 19.85 -6.83 -7.35
CA ALA A 147 20.78 -5.94 -8.04
C ALA A 147 21.36 -4.83 -7.14
N GLY A 148 20.89 -4.68 -5.90
CA GLY A 148 21.38 -3.66 -4.96
C GLY A 148 20.98 -2.23 -5.32
N LEU A 149 21.33 -1.29 -4.44
CA LEU A 149 21.27 0.15 -4.71
C LEU A 149 22.59 0.60 -5.35
N ASP A 150 22.48 1.46 -6.36
CA ASP A 150 23.64 2.03 -7.04
C ASP A 150 23.98 3.39 -6.44
N PHE A 151 24.98 3.41 -5.55
CA PHE A 151 25.44 4.62 -4.87
C PHE A 151 26.43 5.45 -5.71
N ALA A 152 26.87 4.97 -6.87
CA ALA A 152 27.82 5.69 -7.72
C ALA A 152 27.18 6.90 -8.42
N ASP A 153 25.85 6.95 -8.50
CA ASP A 153 25.07 7.94 -9.25
C ASP A 153 24.49 9.06 -8.36
N LEU A 154 25.09 9.29 -7.18
CA LEU A 154 24.65 10.31 -6.23
C LEU A 154 25.15 11.70 -6.65
N SER A 155 24.38 12.37 -7.52
CA SER A 155 24.55 13.80 -7.82
C SER A 155 23.57 14.69 -7.05
N HIS A 156 22.68 14.12 -6.23
CA HIS A 156 21.55 14.85 -5.68
C HIS A 156 21.68 15.11 -4.17
N GLU A 157 21.71 16.39 -3.81
CA GLU A 157 21.43 16.89 -2.45
C GLU A 157 19.92 16.79 -2.21
N ALA A 158 19.39 15.60 -1.89
CA ALA A 158 18.07 15.54 -1.26
C ALA A 158 18.20 16.19 0.13
N LYS A 159 17.33 17.16 0.44
CA LYS A 159 17.54 18.04 1.61
C LYS A 159 16.67 17.64 2.80
N ASN A 160 15.56 16.94 2.56
CA ASN A 160 14.58 16.66 3.60
C ASN A 160 14.04 15.22 3.52
N ASN A 161 13.95 14.54 4.66
CA ASN A 161 13.25 13.25 4.78
C ASN A 161 11.74 13.50 4.90
N MET A 162 11.05 13.79 3.80
CA MET A 162 9.61 14.07 3.83
C MET A 162 8.83 12.91 3.22
N SER A 163 7.95 12.29 4.01
CA SER A 163 7.07 11.21 3.57
C SER A 163 5.62 11.54 3.92
N CYS A 164 4.73 11.72 2.94
CA CYS A 164 3.32 12.02 3.24
C CYS A 164 2.66 10.90 4.07
N ALA A 165 2.96 9.64 3.72
CA ALA A 165 2.45 8.48 4.43
C ALA A 165 3.14 8.28 5.77
N GLY A 166 4.47 8.53 5.83
CA GLY A 166 5.26 8.46 7.06
C GLY A 166 4.77 9.47 8.09
N GLU A 167 4.52 10.71 7.69
CA GLU A 167 3.99 11.75 8.57
C GLU A 167 2.60 11.39 9.14
N VAL A 168 1.74 10.74 8.35
CA VAL A 168 0.47 10.22 8.86
C VAL A 168 0.70 9.14 9.91
N LEU A 169 1.61 8.18 9.64
CA LEU A 169 1.94 7.10 10.56
C LEU A 169 2.52 7.62 11.88
N ARG A 170 3.49 8.55 11.81
CA ARG A 170 4.12 9.20 12.96
C ARG A 170 3.08 9.86 13.87
N ARG A 171 2.18 10.66 13.29
CA ARG A 171 1.12 11.33 14.05
C ARG A 171 0.12 10.37 14.68
N VAL A 172 -0.21 9.29 13.98
CA VAL A 172 -1.11 8.26 14.53
C VAL A 172 -0.44 7.57 15.72
N ASP A 173 0.84 7.23 15.60
CA ASP A 173 1.61 6.62 16.68
C ASP A 173 1.68 7.55 17.91
N GLU A 174 2.08 8.80 17.71
CA GLU A 174 2.18 9.83 18.76
C GLU A 174 0.85 10.06 19.50
N ARG A 175 -0.27 10.06 18.78
CA ARG A 175 -1.58 10.32 19.38
C ARG A 175 -2.18 9.10 20.06
N THR A 176 -2.12 7.93 19.41
CA THR A 176 -2.86 6.76 19.87
C THR A 176 -2.06 5.87 20.82
N GLY A 177 -0.73 6.00 20.84
CA GLY A 177 0.13 5.25 21.77
C GLY A 177 -0.04 3.74 21.66
N ILE A 178 -0.33 3.24 20.45
CA ILE A 178 -0.76 1.86 20.15
C ILE A 178 0.28 0.77 20.44
N GLY A 179 1.45 1.14 20.97
CA GLY A 179 2.47 0.21 21.47
C GLY A 179 3.10 -0.67 20.37
N ILE A 180 2.95 -0.26 19.10
CA ILE A 180 3.55 -0.91 17.94
C ILE A 180 4.71 -0.04 17.49
N ASP A 181 5.88 -0.63 17.25
CA ASP A 181 6.99 0.10 16.64
C ASP A 181 6.66 0.45 15.18
N MET A 182 6.15 1.65 14.96
CA MET A 182 5.81 2.17 13.64
C MET A 182 7.03 2.70 12.88
N GLY A 183 8.21 2.80 13.51
CA GLY A 183 9.39 3.41 12.92
C GLY A 183 9.79 2.82 11.56
N PRO A 184 9.86 1.47 11.40
CA PRO A 184 10.10 0.85 10.10
C PRO A 184 9.01 1.19 9.07
N LEU A 185 7.73 1.15 9.47
CA LEU A 185 6.61 1.49 8.59
C LEU A 185 6.65 2.94 8.12
N GLU A 186 6.99 3.87 9.02
CA GLU A 186 7.14 5.30 8.73
C GLU A 186 8.21 5.52 7.64
N ARG A 187 9.41 4.95 7.83
CA ARG A 187 10.53 5.09 6.89
C ARG A 187 10.20 4.51 5.51
N ILE A 188 9.77 3.25 5.45
CA ILE A 188 9.53 2.59 4.16
C ILE A 188 8.33 3.18 3.42
N SER A 189 7.44 3.88 4.11
CA SER A 189 6.26 4.51 3.50
C SER A 189 6.59 5.70 2.60
N ILE A 190 7.84 6.15 2.56
CA ILE A 190 8.33 7.14 1.58
C ILE A 190 8.01 6.77 0.14
N VAL A 191 7.88 5.46 -0.15
CA VAL A 191 7.48 4.98 -1.47
C VAL A 191 6.13 5.51 -1.94
N HIS A 192 5.30 6.09 -1.06
CA HIS A 192 4.02 6.69 -1.44
C HIS A 192 4.13 8.18 -1.82
N ASN A 193 5.33 8.76 -1.78
CA ASN A 193 5.54 10.13 -2.21
C ASN A 193 5.11 10.32 -3.66
N GLY A 194 4.37 11.40 -3.90
CA GLY A 194 3.77 11.72 -5.19
C GLY A 194 2.86 10.63 -5.76
N GLY A 195 2.36 9.68 -4.93
CA GLY A 195 1.51 8.59 -5.38
C GLY A 195 2.03 7.23 -4.93
N VAL A 196 2.88 6.62 -5.75
CA VAL A 196 3.74 5.48 -5.37
C VAL A 196 5.01 5.61 -6.21
N GLY A 197 6.09 6.15 -5.67
CA GLY A 197 7.28 6.47 -6.47
C GLY A 197 6.98 7.54 -7.51
N LEU A 198 6.30 8.61 -7.10
CA LEU A 198 6.09 9.85 -7.89
C LEU A 198 5.16 9.73 -9.12
N SER A 199 4.59 8.55 -9.34
CA SER A 199 3.79 8.22 -10.53
C SER A 199 2.40 8.86 -10.59
N GLY A 200 1.95 9.54 -9.53
CA GLY A 200 0.65 10.20 -9.46
C GLY A 200 -0.52 9.31 -9.03
N GLY A 201 -0.26 8.07 -8.63
CA GLY A 201 -1.25 7.11 -8.13
C GLY A 201 -1.80 7.46 -6.74
N VAL A 202 -2.18 6.46 -5.93
CA VAL A 202 -2.83 6.66 -4.61
C VAL A 202 -2.14 7.72 -3.75
N CYS A 203 -2.90 8.62 -3.14
CA CYS A 203 -2.36 9.65 -2.26
C CYS A 203 -1.62 9.02 -1.07
N GLY A 204 -0.40 9.51 -0.79
CA GLY A 204 0.39 9.02 0.34
C GLY A 204 -0.29 9.21 1.69
N ALA A 205 -1.00 10.31 1.92
CA ALA A 205 -1.74 10.52 3.17
C ALA A 205 -2.83 9.44 3.37
N LEU A 206 -3.59 9.13 2.31
CA LEU A 206 -4.59 8.06 2.35
C LEU A 206 -3.96 6.68 2.56
N ALA A 207 -2.88 6.38 1.84
CA ALA A 207 -2.16 5.12 2.00
C ALA A 207 -1.64 4.97 3.45
N GLY A 208 -1.03 6.02 4.01
CA GLY A 208 -0.58 6.06 5.41
C GLY A 208 -1.71 5.79 6.40
N SER A 209 -2.88 6.41 6.21
CA SER A 209 -4.05 6.19 7.06
C SER A 209 -4.53 4.74 7.03
N VAL A 210 -4.60 4.12 5.85
CA VAL A 210 -4.99 2.71 5.68
C VAL A 210 -3.93 1.77 6.26
N ILE A 211 -2.65 2.05 6.06
CA ILE A 211 -1.53 1.28 6.63
C ILE A 211 -1.57 1.33 8.16
N ALA A 212 -1.80 2.52 8.73
CA ALA A 212 -1.87 2.74 10.18
C ALA A 212 -3.01 1.94 10.82
N VAL A 213 -4.18 1.89 10.20
CA VAL A 213 -5.32 1.10 10.72
C VAL A 213 -5.06 -0.39 10.55
N ASN A 214 -4.45 -0.81 9.44
CA ASN A 214 -4.18 -2.22 9.19
C ASN A 214 -3.02 -2.81 9.99
N SER A 215 -2.09 -2.01 10.52
CA SER A 215 -1.09 -2.53 11.45
C SER A 215 -1.75 -3.17 12.69
N ILE A 216 -2.95 -2.71 13.06
CA ILE A 216 -3.76 -3.22 14.16
C ILE A 216 -4.81 -4.22 13.67
N PHE A 217 -5.60 -3.87 12.65
CA PHE A 217 -6.78 -4.64 12.24
C PHE A 217 -6.58 -5.45 10.94
N GLY A 218 -5.39 -5.44 10.36
CA GLY A 218 -5.05 -6.21 9.17
C GLY A 218 -5.01 -7.72 9.42
N MET A 219 -4.97 -8.48 8.33
CA MET A 219 -4.99 -9.95 8.37
C MET A 219 -3.61 -10.50 8.74
N ASP A 220 -3.59 -11.42 9.71
CA ASP A 220 -2.38 -12.19 10.04
C ASP A 220 -2.38 -13.52 9.27
N VAL A 221 -1.94 -13.48 8.01
CA VAL A 221 -2.00 -14.60 7.07
C VAL A 221 -0.95 -15.69 7.30
N ARG A 222 0.03 -15.45 8.20
CA ARG A 222 1.04 -16.45 8.58
C ARG A 222 0.58 -17.31 9.74
N SER A 223 -0.14 -16.73 10.71
CA SER A 223 -0.74 -17.49 11.81
C SER A 223 -2.11 -18.10 11.44
N SER A 224 -2.75 -17.63 10.37
CA SER A 224 -4.08 -18.09 9.95
C SER A 224 -4.05 -19.31 9.02
N ASN A 225 -5.05 -20.19 9.19
CA ASN A 225 -5.29 -21.30 8.28
C ASN A 225 -6.13 -20.87 7.06
N PHE A 226 -6.11 -21.70 6.01
CA PHE A 226 -6.81 -21.39 4.76
C PHE A 226 -8.33 -21.12 4.93
N PRO A 227 -9.10 -21.94 5.69
CA PRO A 227 -10.51 -21.65 5.94
C PRO A 227 -10.76 -20.29 6.60
N ARG A 228 -9.90 -19.87 7.54
CA ARG A 228 -9.99 -18.55 8.17
C ARG A 228 -9.73 -17.43 7.16
N ASN A 229 -8.70 -17.55 6.33
CA ASN A 229 -8.43 -16.56 5.27
C ASN A 229 -9.61 -16.42 4.31
N VAL A 230 -10.24 -17.53 3.91
CA VAL A 230 -11.45 -17.53 3.07
C VAL A 230 -12.60 -16.81 3.76
N ARG A 231 -12.83 -17.08 5.04
CA ARG A 231 -13.87 -16.41 5.84
C ARG A 231 -13.61 -14.90 5.90
N ASP A 232 -12.40 -14.49 6.28
CA ASP A 232 -12.03 -13.08 6.43
C ASP A 232 -12.15 -12.34 5.09
N PHE A 233 -11.73 -12.99 4.00
CA PHE A 233 -11.91 -12.49 2.65
C PHE A 233 -13.38 -12.24 2.30
N ILE A 234 -14.26 -13.22 2.55
CA ILE A 234 -15.70 -13.12 2.28
C ILE A 234 -16.33 -12.00 3.10
N VAL A 235 -16.05 -11.95 4.42
CA VAL A 235 -16.58 -10.91 5.31
C VAL A 235 -16.16 -9.52 4.84
N GLY A 236 -14.86 -9.34 4.55
CA GLY A 236 -14.35 -8.07 4.03
C GLY A 236 -15.02 -7.65 2.72
N HIS A 237 -15.19 -8.58 1.77
CA HIS A 237 -15.83 -8.30 0.49
C HIS A 237 -17.33 -7.98 0.61
N LEU A 238 -18.03 -8.60 1.57
CA LEU A 238 -19.41 -8.23 1.91
C LEU A 238 -19.46 -6.82 2.50
N ASN A 239 -18.56 -6.48 3.42
CA ASN A 239 -18.50 -5.15 4.04
C ASN A 239 -18.14 -4.03 3.04
N LEU A 240 -17.51 -4.36 1.91
CA LEU A 240 -17.32 -3.43 0.80
C LEU A 240 -18.63 -3.02 0.11
N ILE A 241 -19.71 -3.79 0.26
CA ILE A 241 -21.00 -3.57 -0.43
C ILE A 241 -22.11 -3.21 0.57
N LEU A 242 -22.14 -3.87 1.72
CA LEU A 242 -23.21 -3.72 2.70
C LEU A 242 -23.30 -2.28 3.23
N LYS A 243 -24.53 -1.83 3.51
CA LYS A 243 -24.79 -0.55 4.20
C LYS A 243 -24.54 -0.65 5.71
N ARG A 244 -24.69 -1.85 6.27
CA ARG A 244 -24.43 -2.17 7.68
C ARG A 244 -23.37 -3.27 7.72
N PRO A 245 -22.11 -2.94 8.03
CA PRO A 245 -21.03 -3.91 8.07
C PRO A 245 -21.28 -4.98 9.15
N VAL A 246 -20.79 -6.19 8.92
CA VAL A 246 -20.87 -7.33 9.84
C VAL A 246 -19.47 -7.74 10.28
N GLY A 247 -19.33 -8.26 11.51
CA GLY A 247 -18.05 -8.78 11.99
C GLY A 247 -16.93 -7.73 12.14
N MET A 248 -17.30 -6.47 12.38
CA MET A 248 -16.33 -5.40 12.66
C MET A 248 -15.65 -5.61 14.03
N PRO A 249 -14.39 -5.19 14.21
CA PRO A 249 -13.54 -4.50 13.23
C PRO A 249 -12.88 -5.46 12.22
N GLU A 250 -12.83 -5.07 10.95
CA GLU A 250 -12.06 -5.76 9.91
C GLU A 250 -11.55 -4.75 8.86
N PRO A 251 -10.45 -5.05 8.15
CA PRO A 251 -9.67 -4.04 7.44
C PRO A 251 -10.39 -3.40 6.25
N PHE A 252 -11.30 -4.10 5.57
CA PHE A 252 -12.00 -3.58 4.40
C PHE A 252 -13.14 -2.63 4.76
N GLY A 253 -13.92 -2.96 5.79
CA GLY A 253 -14.99 -2.14 6.31
C GLY A 253 -14.45 -0.85 6.92
N LEU A 254 -13.43 -0.95 7.77
CA LEU A 254 -12.74 0.23 8.32
C LEU A 254 -12.10 1.06 7.21
N GLY A 255 -11.37 0.40 6.31
CA GLY A 255 -10.72 1.07 5.20
C GLY A 255 -11.70 1.75 4.23
N ARG A 256 -12.90 1.19 4.01
CA ARG A 256 -13.93 1.79 3.16
C ARG A 256 -14.46 3.09 3.75
N GLU A 257 -14.67 3.15 5.08
CA GLU A 257 -15.04 4.39 5.76
C GLU A 257 -13.95 5.45 5.54
N ILE A 258 -12.69 5.10 5.78
CA ILE A 258 -11.52 5.99 5.59
C ILE A 258 -11.44 6.50 4.14
N VAL A 259 -11.45 5.60 3.16
CA VAL A 259 -11.37 5.95 1.74
C VAL A 259 -12.54 6.84 1.32
N SER A 260 -13.75 6.55 1.80
CA SER A 260 -14.95 7.33 1.47
C SER A 260 -14.87 8.75 2.05
N GLU A 261 -14.46 8.88 3.31
CA GLU A 261 -14.24 10.18 3.95
C GLU A 261 -13.12 10.97 3.28
N PHE A 262 -11.96 10.34 3.07
CA PHE A 262 -10.84 10.94 2.38
C PHE A 262 -11.22 11.43 0.99
N LYS A 263 -11.92 10.61 0.19
CA LYS A 263 -12.33 10.99 -1.16
C LYS A 263 -13.30 12.17 -1.15
N ARG A 264 -14.20 12.27 -0.17
CA ARG A 264 -15.11 13.42 -0.04
C ARG A 264 -14.35 14.72 0.23
N GLU A 265 -13.35 14.67 1.11
CA GLU A 265 -12.53 15.83 1.45
C GLU A 265 -11.55 16.19 0.32
N ALA A 266 -10.85 15.20 -0.23
CA ALA A 266 -9.80 15.37 -1.21
C ALA A 266 -10.31 15.63 -2.63
N GLY A 267 -11.52 15.13 -2.96
CA GLY A 267 -12.09 15.08 -4.32
C GLY A 267 -11.61 13.90 -5.16
N SER A 268 -10.46 13.30 -4.80
CA SER A 268 -9.93 12.09 -5.42
C SER A 268 -9.10 11.30 -4.41
N VAL A 269 -8.79 10.04 -4.75
CA VAL A 269 -7.83 9.20 -4.02
C VAL A 269 -6.45 9.19 -4.69
N ASN A 270 -6.32 9.75 -5.90
CA ASN A 270 -5.06 9.78 -6.66
C ASN A 270 -4.34 11.12 -6.45
N CYS A 271 -3.07 11.06 -6.07
CA CYS A 271 -2.21 12.21 -5.84
C CYS A 271 -2.22 13.17 -7.05
N SER A 272 -2.05 12.66 -8.27
CA SER A 272 -1.98 13.53 -9.46
C SER A 272 -3.28 14.25 -9.78
N GLU A 273 -4.43 13.71 -9.37
CA GLU A 273 -5.72 14.38 -9.52
C GLU A 273 -5.91 15.44 -8.42
N ILE A 274 -5.47 15.13 -7.19
CA ILE A 274 -5.55 16.04 -6.04
C ILE A 274 -4.67 17.28 -6.27
N VAL A 275 -3.41 17.09 -6.65
CA VAL A 275 -2.43 18.17 -6.84
C VAL A 275 -2.32 18.64 -8.29
N ARG A 276 -3.10 18.04 -9.21
CA ARG A 276 -3.17 18.37 -10.64
C ARG A 276 -1.85 18.30 -11.40
N ARG A 277 -0.92 17.45 -10.94
CA ARG A 277 0.38 17.21 -11.59
C ARG A 277 0.97 15.87 -11.21
N LYS A 278 1.96 15.42 -11.98
CA LYS A 278 2.91 14.38 -11.56
C LYS A 278 4.24 15.03 -11.19
N PHE A 279 5.08 14.27 -10.50
CA PHE A 279 6.42 14.71 -10.13
C PHE A 279 7.44 13.99 -11.01
N ARG A 280 8.45 14.72 -11.47
CA ARG A 280 9.50 14.15 -12.33
C ARG A 280 10.49 13.30 -11.54
N ASP A 281 10.85 13.80 -10.37
CA ASP A 281 11.87 13.24 -9.48
C ASP A 281 11.60 13.70 -8.04
N LEU A 282 12.43 13.22 -7.11
CA LEU A 282 12.26 13.54 -5.69
C LEU A 282 12.47 15.04 -5.44
N ALA A 283 13.37 15.70 -6.16
CA ALA A 283 13.64 17.13 -6.00
C ALA A 283 12.45 18.00 -6.39
N ASP A 284 11.77 17.66 -7.49
CA ASP A 284 10.53 18.30 -7.92
C ASP A 284 9.42 18.12 -6.87
N PHE A 285 9.34 16.96 -6.22
CA PHE A 285 8.43 16.72 -5.12
C PHE A 285 8.80 17.54 -3.86
N GLU A 286 10.08 17.54 -3.45
CA GLU A 286 10.59 18.29 -2.30
C GLU A 286 10.47 19.80 -2.48
N ALA A 287 10.56 20.31 -3.71
CA ALA A 287 10.37 21.73 -4.00
C ALA A 287 8.89 22.15 -3.90
N PHE A 288 7.97 21.21 -4.17
CA PHE A 288 6.53 21.45 -4.16
C PHE A 288 5.91 21.24 -2.78
N TYR A 289 6.23 20.13 -2.12
CA TYR A 289 5.53 19.65 -0.94
C TYR A 289 5.48 20.66 0.22
N PRO A 290 6.59 21.31 0.63
CA PRO A 290 6.58 22.28 1.74
C PRO A 290 5.71 23.52 1.49
N LYS A 291 5.34 23.78 0.24
CA LYS A 291 4.52 24.94 -0.17
C LYS A 291 3.05 24.56 -0.39
N SER A 292 2.71 23.28 -0.20
CA SER A 292 1.40 22.75 -0.53
C SER A 292 0.50 22.66 0.70
N ASP A 293 -0.25 23.73 0.97
CA ASP A 293 -1.30 23.73 2.00
C ASP A 293 -2.29 22.56 1.83
N ARG A 294 -2.56 22.17 0.58
CA ARG A 294 -3.46 21.06 0.29
C ARG A 294 -2.88 19.72 0.74
N CYS A 295 -1.58 19.48 0.58
CA CYS A 295 -0.95 18.26 1.07
C CYS A 295 -0.97 18.21 2.60
N HIS A 296 -0.60 19.32 3.26
CA HIS A 296 -0.60 19.40 4.72
C HIS A 296 -1.99 19.17 5.32
N LYS A 297 -3.03 19.84 4.80
CA LYS A 297 -4.42 19.63 5.24
C LYS A 297 -4.89 18.18 5.07
N LEU A 298 -4.50 17.52 3.99
CA LEU A 298 -4.88 16.11 3.75
C LEU A 298 -4.10 15.14 4.64
N ILE A 299 -2.88 15.47 5.04
CA ILE A 299 -2.14 14.71 6.07
C ILE A 299 -2.84 14.85 7.41
N ASP A 300 -3.16 16.07 7.84
CA ASP A 300 -3.89 16.34 9.09
C ASP A 300 -5.21 15.55 9.12
N PHE A 301 -5.98 15.64 8.04
CA PHE A 301 -7.26 14.96 7.91
C PHE A 301 -7.12 13.44 7.91
N ALA A 302 -6.15 12.90 7.15
CA ALA A 302 -5.91 11.46 7.10
C ALA A 302 -5.49 10.90 8.46
N SER A 303 -4.64 11.62 9.20
CA SER A 303 -4.24 11.29 10.57
C SER A 303 -5.43 11.32 11.52
N GLU A 304 -6.29 12.34 11.46
CA GLU A 304 -7.48 12.44 12.31
C GLU A 304 -8.43 11.26 12.09
N ILE A 305 -8.73 10.92 10.82
CA ILE A 305 -9.63 9.79 10.53
C ILE A 305 -9.05 8.48 11.06
N SER A 306 -7.76 8.21 10.86
CA SER A 306 -7.15 6.98 11.36
C SER A 306 -7.11 6.94 12.88
N CYS A 307 -6.73 8.03 13.56
CA CYS A 307 -6.74 8.07 15.03
C CYS A 307 -8.14 7.81 15.58
N ARG A 308 -9.15 8.52 15.08
CA ARG A 308 -10.54 8.33 15.49
C ARG A 308 -11.03 6.90 15.23
N THR A 309 -10.63 6.31 14.10
CA THR A 309 -10.96 4.91 13.77
C THR A 309 -10.32 3.94 14.76
N ILE A 310 -9.05 4.12 15.06
CA ILE A 310 -8.30 3.29 16.01
C ILE A 310 -8.89 3.43 17.41
N GLU A 311 -9.04 4.64 17.93
CA GLU A 311 -9.63 4.92 19.25
C GLU A 311 -11.02 4.27 19.39
N LYS A 312 -11.88 4.43 18.37
CA LYS A 312 -13.24 3.85 18.36
C LYS A 312 -13.26 2.33 18.51
N TRP A 313 -12.28 1.62 17.94
CA TRP A 313 -12.30 0.16 17.85
C TRP A 313 -11.33 -0.53 18.80
N SER A 314 -10.24 0.12 19.20
CA SER A 314 -9.28 -0.40 20.19
C SER A 314 -9.91 -0.48 21.59
N HIS A 315 -10.75 0.48 21.99
CA HIS A 315 -11.45 0.42 23.28
C HIS A 315 -12.59 -0.59 23.32
N LYS A 316 -13.14 -0.98 22.16
CA LYS A 316 -14.21 -1.99 22.06
C LYS A 316 -13.69 -3.42 22.00
N GLY A 317 -12.38 -3.60 21.85
CA GLY A 317 -11.70 -4.90 21.85
C GLY A 317 -11.13 -5.30 23.22
N SER A 318 -11.28 -4.47 24.25
CA SER A 318 -10.95 -4.81 25.65
C SER A 318 -12.15 -5.48 26.33
N ILE A 319 -12.48 -6.70 25.90
CA ILE A 319 -13.36 -7.64 26.64
C ILE A 319 -12.67 -9.00 26.64
#